data_AF-A0A1Q3NNA7-F1
#
_entry.id   AF-A0A1Q3NNA7-F1
#
_cell.length_a   1.000
_cell.length_b   1.000
_cell.length_c   1.000
_cell.angle_alpha   90.00
_cell.angle_beta   90.00
_cell.angle_gamma   90.00
#
_symmetry.space_group_name_H-M   'P 1'
#
loop_
_entity.id
_entity.type
_entity.pdbx_description
1 polymer ?
#
loop_
_entity_poly.entity_id
_entity_poly.type
_entity_poly.pdbx_seq_one_letter_code
_entity_poly.pdbx_strand_id
1 'polypeptide(L)'
;MYAIYKKYNRGFTIVELVIVIVVIAILATIATVSYNGVQRNALNAHKLSALADWRDLFQIYSSKHGGKFPIPGSPGAREYCLGRDFKYDACWNVYDVYGATGVKGSGPKTDEPVAYEDSSLMDQLGSVGSLPKPSTCIVAWYCPVGASDGVGPMVSYRADKPTVVWDFFLGGRCPGGLDTIWTDGNASTCALRVTTAAETTISNLISNPSFETSTSGWSTFNGATMALSNTQKANRNNSLKVVPSSSQVYSGVSYVTPGSIGSSYTFSAYVYSQSPQAINLAADALAVNTAKTIGPSWTYIYVTGIKQSNAPLYVRARDATGVPFFIDAVMLTETATASSYADGNTPGWKWNGTPDGSTSTGPAQ
;
A
#
# COMPACT_ATOMS: atom_id res chain seq x y z
N MET A 1 26.13 17.07 -87.16
CA MET A 1 27.33 16.76 -86.35
C MET A 1 26.85 16.19 -85.02
N TYR A 2 26.89 14.87 -84.83
CA TYR A 2 26.48 14.21 -83.58
C TYR A 2 27.76 13.71 -82.89
N ALA A 3 28.06 14.25 -81.71
CA ALA A 3 29.18 13.79 -80.90
C ALA A 3 28.77 12.53 -80.13
N ILE A 4 29.49 11.44 -80.34
CA ILE A 4 29.30 10.19 -79.60
C ILE A 4 29.93 10.36 -78.22
N TYR A 5 29.11 10.44 -77.16
CA TYR A 5 29.60 10.51 -75.79
C TYR A 5 29.97 9.10 -75.30
N LYS A 6 31.27 8.83 -75.12
CA LYS A 6 31.78 7.54 -74.64
C LYS A 6 31.55 7.44 -73.12
N LYS A 7 30.62 6.56 -72.70
CA LYS A 7 30.34 6.29 -71.28
C LYS A 7 31.49 5.48 -70.67
N TYR A 8 32.25 6.08 -69.75
CA TYR A 8 33.24 5.36 -68.96
C TYR A 8 32.54 4.56 -67.86
N ASN A 9 32.57 3.23 -67.96
CA ASN A 9 32.20 2.36 -66.85
C ASN A 9 33.35 2.41 -65.82
N ARG A 10 33.18 3.21 -64.77
CA ARG A 10 34.11 3.25 -63.64
C ARG A 10 33.91 1.96 -62.83
N GLY A 11 34.88 1.06 -62.89
CA GLY A 11 34.96 -0.09 -61.99
C GLY A 11 35.56 0.32 -60.65
N PHE A 12 35.16 -0.34 -59.58
CA PHE A 12 35.81 -0.18 -58.27
C PHE A 12 37.22 -0.77 -58.32
N THR A 13 38.19 -0.08 -57.75
CA THR A 13 39.53 -0.62 -57.55
C THR A 13 39.47 -1.77 -56.53
N ILE A 14 40.39 -2.73 -56.67
CA ILE A 14 40.53 -3.81 -55.68
C ILE A 14 40.75 -3.23 -54.28
N VAL A 15 41.49 -2.12 -54.17
CA VAL A 15 41.75 -1.43 -52.90
C VAL A 15 40.46 -0.89 -52.27
N GLU A 16 39.59 -0.24 -53.04
CA GLU A 16 38.31 0.28 -52.53
C GLU A 16 37.41 -0.85 -52.03
N LEU A 17 37.34 -1.96 -52.77
CA LEU A 17 36.53 -3.12 -52.37
C LEU A 17 37.05 -3.75 -51.07
N VAL A 18 38.36 -3.89 -50.93
CA VAL A 18 38.99 -4.47 -49.73
C VAL A 18 38.75 -3.59 -48.50
N ILE A 19 38.88 -2.26 -48.63
CA ILE A 19 38.61 -1.34 -47.52
C ILE A 19 37.15 -1.47 -47.05
N VAL A 20 36.20 -1.57 -47.96
CA VAL A 20 34.78 -1.70 -47.61
C VAL A 20 34.50 -2.99 -46.82
N ILE A 21 35.06 -4.13 -47.24
CA ILE A 21 34.86 -5.40 -46.54
C ILE A 21 35.47 -5.34 -45.14
N VAL A 22 36.67 -4.77 -44.99
CA VAL A 22 37.32 -4.60 -43.68
C VAL A 22 36.49 -3.70 -42.76
N VAL A 23 35.96 -2.58 -43.27
CA VAL A 23 35.11 -1.67 -42.48
C VAL A 23 33.83 -2.37 -42.03
N ILE A 24 33.16 -3.14 -42.91
CA ILE A 24 31.97 -3.91 -42.55
C ILE A 24 32.29 -4.95 -41.48
N ALA A 25 33.43 -5.66 -41.58
CA ALA A 25 33.84 -6.66 -40.60
C ALA A 25 34.08 -6.05 -39.20
N ILE A 26 34.72 -4.87 -39.14
CA ILE A 26 34.93 -4.14 -37.89
C ILE A 26 33.59 -3.68 -37.30
N LEU A 27 32.72 -3.07 -38.11
CA LEU A 27 31.40 -2.60 -37.67
C LEU A 27 30.51 -3.74 -37.18
N ALA A 28 30.50 -4.89 -37.88
CA ALA A 28 29.74 -6.06 -37.48
C ALA A 28 30.19 -6.60 -36.11
N THR A 29 31.51 -6.68 -35.89
CA THR A 29 32.06 -7.16 -34.60
C THR A 29 31.67 -6.24 -33.44
N ILE A 30 31.80 -4.92 -33.62
CA ILE A 30 31.40 -3.93 -32.60
C ILE A 30 29.89 -4.00 -32.34
N ALA A 31 29.09 -4.12 -33.39
CA ALA A 31 27.63 -4.21 -33.28
C ALA A 31 27.19 -5.45 -32.50
N THR A 32 27.78 -6.64 -32.75
CA THR A 32 27.41 -7.87 -32.06
C THR A 32 27.72 -7.82 -30.56
N VAL A 33 28.92 -7.35 -30.16
CA VAL A 33 29.29 -7.24 -28.74
C VAL A 33 28.39 -6.23 -28.02
N SER A 34 28.11 -5.10 -28.66
CA SER A 34 27.21 -4.06 -28.12
C SER A 34 25.77 -4.56 -27.97
N TYR A 35 25.25 -5.28 -28.97
CA TYR A 35 23.88 -5.80 -28.98
C TYR A 35 23.62 -6.76 -27.81
N ASN A 36 24.55 -7.68 -27.54
CA ASN A 36 24.45 -8.59 -26.40
C ASN A 36 24.40 -7.83 -25.06
N GLY A 37 25.19 -6.76 -24.92
CA GLY A 37 25.16 -5.89 -23.74
C GLY A 37 23.84 -5.14 -23.58
N VAL A 38 23.29 -4.58 -24.66
CA VAL A 38 22.01 -3.85 -24.66
C VAL A 38 20.84 -4.76 -24.30
N GLN A 39 20.75 -5.95 -24.90
CA GLN A 39 19.71 -6.91 -24.58
C GLN A 39 19.75 -7.32 -23.11
N ARG A 40 20.95 -7.59 -22.59
CA ARG A 40 21.16 -7.95 -21.20
C ARG A 40 20.72 -6.86 -20.23
N ASN A 41 21.03 -5.60 -20.53
CA ASN A 41 20.60 -4.46 -19.72
C ASN A 41 19.09 -4.28 -19.74
N ALA A 42 18.45 -4.44 -20.90
CA ALA A 42 16.99 -4.38 -21.02
C ALA A 42 16.30 -5.48 -20.20
N LEU A 43 16.82 -6.71 -20.24
CA LEU A 43 16.32 -7.82 -19.43
C LEU A 43 16.48 -7.57 -17.93
N ASN A 44 17.66 -7.12 -17.49
CA ASN A 44 17.89 -6.78 -16.08
C ASN A 44 16.98 -5.64 -15.61
N ALA A 45 16.72 -4.63 -16.45
CA ALA A 45 15.78 -3.54 -16.12
C ALA A 45 14.35 -4.05 -15.95
N HIS A 46 13.90 -4.96 -16.82
CA HIS A 46 12.58 -5.60 -16.70
C HIS A 46 12.46 -6.40 -15.40
N LYS A 47 13.49 -7.20 -15.06
CA LYS A 47 13.52 -7.98 -13.81
C LYS A 47 13.49 -7.09 -12.56
N LEU A 48 14.22 -5.98 -12.59
CA LEU A 48 14.21 -5.01 -11.49
C LEU A 48 12.82 -4.42 -11.27
N SER A 49 12.12 -4.03 -12.35
CA SER A 49 10.74 -3.53 -12.26
C SER A 49 9.81 -4.59 -11.68
N ALA A 50 9.86 -5.82 -12.18
CA ALA A 50 9.04 -6.91 -11.69
C ALA A 50 9.29 -7.19 -10.18
N LEU A 51 10.54 -7.20 -9.74
CA LEU A 51 10.87 -7.36 -8.32
C LEU A 51 10.32 -6.22 -7.45
N ALA A 52 10.36 -4.98 -7.95
CA ALA A 52 9.79 -3.84 -7.24
C ALA A 52 8.27 -3.99 -7.11
N ASP A 53 7.57 -4.38 -8.18
CA ASP A 53 6.12 -4.60 -8.17
C ASP A 53 5.74 -5.70 -7.16
N TRP A 54 6.53 -6.79 -7.11
CA TRP A 54 6.34 -7.84 -6.11
C TRP A 54 6.55 -7.33 -4.69
N ARG A 55 7.64 -6.60 -4.41
CA ARG A 55 7.89 -6.00 -3.09
C ARG A 55 6.72 -5.11 -2.66
N ASP A 56 6.22 -4.27 -3.56
CA ASP A 56 5.15 -3.32 -3.25
C ASP A 56 3.85 -4.05 -2.94
N LEU A 57 3.55 -5.15 -3.63
CA LEU A 57 2.39 -5.98 -3.34
C LEU A 57 2.45 -6.59 -1.93
N PHE A 58 3.63 -7.03 -1.49
CA PHE A 58 3.84 -7.48 -0.12
C PHE A 58 3.69 -6.36 0.91
N GLN A 59 4.15 -5.15 0.60
CA GLN A 59 3.99 -3.99 1.46
C GLN A 59 2.52 -3.59 1.60
N ILE A 60 1.74 -3.63 0.52
CA ILE A 60 0.29 -3.41 0.53
C ILE A 60 -0.42 -4.51 1.32
N TYR A 61 -0.02 -5.77 1.16
CA TYR A 61 -0.56 -6.85 1.98
C TYR A 61 -0.30 -6.57 3.46
N SER A 62 0.95 -6.23 3.80
CA SER A 62 1.36 -5.92 5.16
C SER A 62 0.61 -4.74 5.76
N SER A 63 0.30 -3.70 5.00
CA SER A 63 -0.48 -2.55 5.51
C SER A 63 -1.93 -2.93 5.82
N LYS A 64 -2.53 -3.80 5.02
CA LYS A 64 -3.92 -4.27 5.22
C LYS A 64 -4.04 -5.33 6.32
N HIS A 65 -2.95 -6.00 6.69
CA HIS A 65 -2.96 -7.11 7.65
C HIS A 65 -2.15 -6.83 8.92
N GLY A 66 -2.06 -5.55 9.32
CA GLY A 66 -1.46 -5.14 10.60
C GLY A 66 0.00 -5.54 10.74
N GLY A 67 0.80 -5.25 9.71
CA GLY A 67 2.24 -5.52 9.71
C GLY A 67 2.62 -6.98 9.40
N LYS A 68 1.66 -7.86 9.09
CA LYS A 68 1.94 -9.27 8.80
C LYS A 68 2.16 -9.51 7.30
N PHE A 69 3.11 -10.38 6.97
CA PHE A 69 3.28 -10.87 5.61
C PHE A 69 2.33 -12.05 5.31
N PRO A 70 2.05 -12.32 4.03
CA PRO A 70 1.26 -13.49 3.64
C PRO A 70 1.85 -14.77 4.22
N ILE A 71 0.98 -15.72 4.58
CA ILE A 71 1.40 -17.02 5.11
C ILE A 71 1.32 -18.05 4.00
N PRO A 72 2.43 -18.62 3.53
CA PRO A 72 2.40 -19.68 2.53
C PRO A 72 1.68 -20.93 3.06
N GLY A 73 0.97 -21.64 2.19
CA GLY A 73 0.19 -22.84 2.52
C GLY A 73 1.03 -24.10 2.72
N SER A 74 2.32 -24.09 2.34
CA SER A 74 3.24 -25.22 2.45
C SER A 74 4.21 -25.06 3.63
N PRO A 75 3.82 -25.41 4.88
CA PRO A 75 4.66 -25.23 6.06
C PRO A 75 5.91 -26.12 5.95
N GLY A 76 7.08 -25.49 5.86
CA GLY A 76 8.36 -26.17 5.82
C GLY A 76 9.33 -25.59 4.79
N ALA A 77 8.83 -25.02 3.70
CA ALA A 77 9.67 -24.35 2.71
C ALA A 77 10.18 -22.99 3.20
N ARG A 78 11.42 -22.65 2.85
CA ARG A 78 12.01 -21.31 3.12
C ARG A 78 11.87 -20.38 1.93
N GLU A 79 11.61 -20.91 0.75
CA GLU A 79 11.55 -20.16 -0.50
C GLU A 79 10.34 -20.57 -1.34
N TYR A 80 9.67 -19.58 -1.94
CA TYR A 80 8.40 -19.76 -2.65
C TYR A 80 8.43 -19.01 -3.98
N CYS A 81 7.93 -19.64 -5.03
CA CYS A 81 7.78 -19.02 -6.34
C CYS A 81 6.76 -17.87 -6.30
N LEU A 82 7.07 -16.75 -6.95
CA LEU A 82 6.17 -15.62 -7.14
C LEU A 82 5.70 -15.55 -8.60
N GLY A 83 4.42 -15.85 -8.81
CA GLY A 83 3.81 -15.91 -10.13
C GLY A 83 2.92 -17.13 -10.28
N ARG A 84 2.28 -17.24 -11.45
CA ARG A 84 1.48 -18.38 -11.87
C ARG A 84 1.91 -18.79 -13.27
N ASP A 85 1.49 -19.98 -13.68
CA ASP A 85 1.65 -20.51 -15.04
C ASP A 85 3.12 -20.77 -15.42
N PHE A 86 3.92 -21.24 -14.46
CA PHE A 86 5.29 -21.67 -14.74
C PHE A 86 5.28 -22.95 -15.60
N LYS A 87 6.16 -22.99 -16.61
CA LYS A 87 6.18 -24.08 -17.61
C LYS A 87 6.51 -25.46 -17.03
N TYR A 88 7.38 -25.55 -16.02
CA TYR A 88 7.94 -26.82 -15.54
C TYR A 88 7.51 -27.20 -14.15
N ASP A 89 6.33 -26.74 -13.80
CA ASP A 89 6.06 -26.43 -12.45
C ASP A 89 7.16 -25.46 -11.91
N ALA A 90 8.37 -25.82 -11.49
CA ALA A 90 9.31 -24.93 -10.77
C ALA A 90 9.61 -23.50 -11.33
N CYS A 91 9.83 -22.54 -10.42
CA CYS A 91 10.46 -21.23 -10.71
C CYS A 91 12.00 -21.27 -10.60
N TRP A 92 12.59 -22.44 -10.33
CA TRP A 92 14.03 -22.72 -10.30
C TRP A 92 14.37 -23.88 -11.27
N ASN A 93 15.64 -23.93 -11.69
CA ASN A 93 16.23 -24.93 -12.59
C ASN A 93 15.68 -26.37 -12.42
N VAL A 94 15.20 -26.89 -13.54
CA VAL A 94 14.56 -28.20 -13.75
C VAL A 94 15.59 -29.35 -13.88
N TYR A 95 16.89 -29.05 -14.08
CA TYR A 95 17.93 -30.08 -14.20
C TYR A 95 18.08 -30.93 -12.94
N ASP A 96 17.85 -30.38 -11.74
CA ASP A 96 17.90 -31.14 -10.48
C ASP A 96 16.55 -31.79 -10.09
N VAL A 97 15.44 -31.42 -10.75
CA VAL A 97 14.09 -31.90 -10.40
C VAL A 97 13.68 -33.12 -11.22
N TYR A 98 14.16 -33.25 -12.46
CA TYR A 98 13.78 -34.37 -13.34
C TYR A 98 14.87 -35.41 -13.57
N GLY A 99 16.13 -35.09 -13.24
CA GLY A 99 17.28 -35.81 -13.80
C GLY A 99 17.19 -35.90 -15.33
N ALA A 100 18.16 -36.52 -15.98
CA ALA A 100 18.09 -36.77 -17.43
C ALA A 100 17.02 -37.80 -17.84
N THR A 101 16.06 -38.17 -16.96
CA THR A 101 15.20 -39.36 -17.13
C THR A 101 13.70 -39.17 -16.81
N GLY A 102 13.25 -37.96 -16.45
CA GLY A 102 11.80 -37.70 -16.32
C GLY A 102 11.14 -38.26 -15.06
N VAL A 103 11.91 -38.55 -14.02
CA VAL A 103 11.39 -39.01 -12.72
C VAL A 103 11.28 -37.81 -11.78
N LYS A 104 10.16 -37.69 -11.04
CA LYS A 104 10.01 -36.74 -9.92
C LYS A 104 11.04 -37.06 -8.82
N GLY A 105 12.25 -36.51 -8.96
CA GLY A 105 13.29 -36.56 -7.94
C GLY A 105 13.14 -35.37 -7.00
N SER A 106 13.23 -35.61 -5.71
CA SER A 106 13.50 -34.56 -4.72
C SER A 106 14.64 -33.67 -5.22
N GLY A 107 14.40 -32.36 -5.29
CA GLY A 107 15.34 -31.34 -5.80
C GLY A 107 16.69 -31.28 -5.07
N PRO A 108 17.55 -30.31 -5.40
CA PRO A 108 18.98 -30.36 -5.10
C PRO A 108 19.28 -30.45 -3.60
N LYS A 109 20.32 -31.23 -3.31
CA LYS A 109 21.03 -31.24 -2.02
C LYS A 109 21.74 -29.90 -1.79
N THR A 110 21.00 -28.88 -1.40
CA THR A 110 21.53 -27.69 -0.71
C THR A 110 20.51 -27.25 0.35
N ASP A 111 20.51 -27.92 1.50
CA ASP A 111 20.01 -27.54 2.83
C ASP A 111 18.68 -26.78 3.04
N GLU A 112 17.90 -26.42 2.02
CA GLU A 112 16.68 -25.61 2.16
C GLU A 112 15.53 -26.06 1.25
N PRO A 113 14.35 -26.42 1.81
CA PRO A 113 13.16 -26.79 1.03
C PRO A 113 12.53 -25.60 0.28
N VAL A 114 12.17 -25.79 -1.00
CA VAL A 114 11.46 -24.82 -1.86
C VAL A 114 10.04 -25.32 -2.13
N ALA A 115 9.04 -24.47 -1.96
CA ALA A 115 7.64 -24.80 -2.26
C ALA A 115 7.26 -24.40 -3.67
N TYR A 116 6.60 -25.33 -4.34
CA TYR A 116 6.10 -25.19 -5.68
C TYR A 116 4.79 -24.38 -5.70
N GLU A 117 4.59 -23.48 -6.68
CA GLU A 117 3.43 -22.54 -6.83
C GLU A 117 2.46 -22.54 -5.63
N ASP A 118 2.79 -21.77 -4.60
CA ASP A 118 1.97 -21.75 -3.38
C ASP A 118 0.68 -20.96 -3.65
N SER A 119 -0.40 -21.69 -3.95
CA SER A 119 -1.68 -21.11 -4.32
C SER A 119 -2.22 -20.19 -3.22
N SER A 120 -2.00 -20.55 -1.94
CA SER A 120 -2.39 -19.72 -0.80
C SER A 120 -1.65 -18.38 -0.78
N LEU A 121 -0.33 -18.39 -1.02
CA LEU A 121 0.48 -17.18 -1.14
C LEU A 121 0.01 -16.32 -2.31
N MET A 122 -0.22 -16.91 -3.47
CA MET A 122 -0.66 -16.20 -4.67
C MET A 122 -2.08 -15.63 -4.53
N ASP A 123 -2.99 -16.35 -3.87
CA ASP A 123 -4.37 -15.87 -3.63
C ASP A 123 -4.38 -14.72 -2.62
N GLN A 124 -3.56 -14.79 -1.56
CA GLN A 124 -3.40 -13.70 -0.60
C GLN A 124 -2.85 -12.44 -1.26
N LEU A 125 -1.81 -12.56 -2.07
CA LEU A 125 -1.24 -11.42 -2.82
C LEU A 125 -2.23 -10.90 -3.89
N GLY A 126 -2.96 -11.78 -4.56
CA GLY A 126 -3.99 -11.42 -5.53
C GLY A 126 -5.19 -10.68 -4.93
N SER A 127 -5.47 -10.89 -3.63
CA SER A 127 -6.54 -10.18 -2.92
C SER A 127 -6.25 -8.68 -2.71
N VAL A 128 -4.97 -8.27 -2.78
CA VAL A 128 -4.57 -6.89 -2.50
C VAL A 128 -4.11 -6.11 -3.73
N GLY A 129 -3.90 -6.77 -4.87
CA GLY A 129 -3.53 -6.15 -6.14
C GLY A 129 -3.34 -7.16 -7.28
N SER A 130 -3.08 -6.65 -8.48
CA SER A 130 -2.78 -7.50 -9.64
C SER A 130 -1.42 -8.17 -9.48
N LEU A 131 -1.38 -9.50 -9.66
CA LEU A 131 -0.13 -10.25 -9.63
C LEU A 131 0.78 -9.85 -10.80
N PRO A 132 2.03 -9.42 -10.54
CA PRO A 132 2.98 -9.15 -11.60
C PRO A 132 3.27 -10.41 -12.42
N LYS A 133 3.56 -10.25 -13.71
CA LYS A 133 3.95 -11.38 -14.54
C LYS A 133 5.35 -11.87 -14.12
N PRO A 134 5.58 -13.18 -14.01
CA PRO A 134 6.89 -13.70 -13.71
C PRO A 134 7.90 -13.40 -14.83
N SER A 135 9.17 -13.27 -14.44
CA SER A 135 10.31 -13.18 -15.36
C SER A 135 10.45 -14.46 -16.19
N THR A 136 10.85 -14.35 -17.46
CA THR A 136 10.80 -15.47 -18.43
C THR A 136 12.15 -16.11 -18.82
N CYS A 137 13.28 -15.86 -18.13
CA CYS A 137 14.60 -16.41 -18.56
C CYS A 137 15.42 -17.03 -17.42
N ILE A 138 15.93 -18.24 -17.68
CA ILE A 138 16.91 -19.01 -16.90
C ILE A 138 18.30 -18.34 -16.95
N VAL A 139 19.02 -18.46 -15.85
CA VAL A 139 20.42 -18.06 -15.62
C VAL A 139 21.35 -18.33 -16.82
N ALA A 140 22.35 -17.46 -16.99
CA ALA A 140 23.25 -17.25 -18.13
C ALA A 140 23.94 -18.45 -18.81
N TRP A 141 23.80 -19.70 -18.32
CA TRP A 141 24.40 -20.86 -18.98
C TRP A 141 23.55 -21.41 -20.14
N TYR A 142 22.25 -21.11 -20.21
CA TYR A 142 21.34 -21.71 -21.21
C TYR A 142 20.12 -20.81 -21.55
N CYS A 143 20.32 -19.50 -21.77
CA CYS A 143 19.25 -18.64 -22.33
C CYS A 143 19.56 -18.35 -23.82
N PRO A 144 19.22 -19.26 -24.77
CA PRO A 144 19.21 -18.88 -26.17
C PRO A 144 18.13 -17.81 -26.37
N VAL A 145 18.48 -16.75 -27.09
CA VAL A 145 17.54 -15.71 -27.54
C VAL A 145 16.31 -16.36 -28.18
N GLY A 146 15.16 -16.32 -27.48
CA GLY A 146 13.90 -16.93 -27.92
C GLY A 146 13.34 -18.06 -27.03
N ALA A 147 14.00 -18.45 -25.93
CA ALA A 147 13.46 -19.44 -25.00
C ALA A 147 12.42 -18.85 -24.03
N SER A 148 11.25 -19.49 -23.94
CA SER A 148 10.08 -19.10 -23.13
C SER A 148 9.96 -19.89 -21.81
N ASP A 149 11.09 -20.20 -21.18
CA ASP A 149 11.14 -21.18 -20.08
C ASP A 149 11.55 -20.43 -18.80
N GLY A 150 10.56 -20.00 -18.02
CA GLY A 150 10.71 -19.00 -16.95
C GLY A 150 11.31 -19.52 -15.64
N VAL A 151 12.35 -18.82 -15.17
CA VAL A 151 12.75 -18.74 -13.76
C VAL A 151 12.13 -17.44 -13.22
N GLY A 152 11.16 -17.59 -12.34
CA GLY A 152 10.39 -16.48 -11.79
C GLY A 152 11.05 -15.85 -10.57
N PRO A 153 10.60 -14.65 -10.18
CA PRO A 153 10.97 -14.10 -8.89
C PRO A 153 10.52 -15.04 -7.77
N MET A 154 11.26 -15.02 -6.67
CA MET A 154 11.01 -15.85 -5.49
C MET A 154 10.92 -14.97 -4.25
N VAL A 155 10.23 -15.44 -3.22
CA VAL A 155 10.29 -14.87 -1.88
C VAL A 155 10.98 -15.84 -0.94
N SER A 156 11.83 -15.33 -0.07
CA SER A 156 12.42 -16.11 1.03
C SER A 156 11.81 -15.68 2.37
N TYR A 157 11.29 -16.66 3.11
CA TYR A 157 10.89 -16.52 4.51
C TYR A 157 11.86 -17.32 5.37
N ARG A 158 12.66 -16.63 6.18
CA ARG A 158 13.58 -17.25 7.13
C ARG A 158 13.39 -16.61 8.50
N ALA A 159 13.40 -17.42 9.56
CA ALA A 159 13.20 -16.90 10.91
C ALA A 159 14.34 -15.98 11.37
N ASP A 160 15.54 -16.14 10.80
CA ASP A 160 16.77 -15.45 11.17
C ASP A 160 17.19 -14.34 10.18
N LYS A 161 16.48 -14.17 9.07
CA LYS A 161 16.80 -13.19 8.01
C LYS A 161 15.56 -12.37 7.64
N PRO A 162 15.73 -11.12 7.17
CA PRO A 162 14.61 -10.36 6.64
C PRO A 162 13.95 -11.08 5.45
N THR A 163 12.63 -10.96 5.33
CA THR A 163 11.90 -11.39 4.13
C THR A 163 12.41 -10.61 2.93
N VAL A 164 12.76 -11.33 1.86
CA VAL A 164 13.27 -10.73 0.63
C VAL A 164 12.55 -11.32 -0.57
N VAL A 165 12.29 -10.49 -1.58
CA VAL A 165 11.96 -10.95 -2.93
C VAL A 165 13.22 -10.88 -3.79
N TRP A 166 13.47 -11.90 -4.61
CA TRP A 166 14.72 -12.01 -5.35
C TRP A 166 14.55 -12.69 -6.71
N ASP A 167 15.48 -12.38 -7.63
CA ASP A 167 15.53 -12.94 -8.99
C ASP A 167 17.02 -12.99 -9.43
N PHE A 168 17.28 -13.64 -10.56
CA PHE A 168 18.57 -13.77 -11.21
C PHE A 168 18.83 -12.64 -12.19
N PHE A 169 19.99 -12.01 -12.05
CA PHE A 169 20.48 -10.97 -12.94
C PHE A 169 21.68 -11.46 -13.73
N LEU A 170 21.76 -11.05 -14.98
CA LEU A 170 22.83 -11.49 -15.87
C LEU A 170 24.13 -10.71 -15.59
N GLY A 171 25.25 -11.43 -15.74
CA GLY A 171 26.69 -11.11 -15.68
C GLY A 171 27.20 -10.45 -14.41
N GLY A 172 26.99 -11.19 -13.33
CA GLY A 172 27.89 -11.16 -12.18
C GLY A 172 27.78 -9.93 -11.30
N ARG A 173 26.79 -9.05 -11.52
CA ARG A 173 26.55 -7.90 -10.68
C ARG A 173 25.07 -7.54 -10.56
N CYS A 174 24.65 -7.24 -9.34
CA CYS A 174 23.32 -6.70 -9.07
C CYS A 174 23.20 -5.21 -9.43
N PRO A 175 22.07 -4.78 -10.01
CA PRO A 175 21.70 -3.37 -10.10
C PRO A 175 21.77 -2.63 -8.75
N GLY A 176 22.00 -1.32 -8.79
CA GLY A 176 22.02 -0.49 -7.58
C GLY A 176 20.71 -0.56 -6.81
N GLY A 177 20.79 -0.64 -5.47
CA GLY A 177 19.63 -0.76 -4.59
C GLY A 177 19.17 -2.20 -4.32
N LEU A 178 19.81 -3.21 -4.94
CA LEU A 178 19.59 -4.62 -4.65
C LEU A 178 20.71 -5.21 -3.78
N ASP A 179 20.32 -6.04 -2.82
CA ASP A 179 21.26 -6.86 -2.05
C ASP A 179 21.75 -8.03 -2.92
N THR A 180 23.06 -8.29 -2.91
CA THR A 180 23.64 -9.45 -3.61
C THR A 180 23.61 -10.65 -2.68
N ILE A 181 22.88 -11.70 -3.07
CA ILE A 181 22.83 -12.97 -2.34
C ILE A 181 23.98 -13.88 -2.80
N TRP A 182 24.19 -13.97 -4.13
CA TRP A 182 25.18 -14.85 -4.73
C TRP A 182 25.67 -14.31 -6.08
N THR A 183 26.88 -14.67 -6.50
CA THR A 183 27.45 -14.34 -7.82
C THR A 183 28.53 -15.34 -8.26
N ASP A 184 28.62 -15.63 -9.55
CA ASP A 184 29.70 -16.45 -10.17
C ASP A 184 30.41 -15.73 -11.33
N GLY A 185 30.21 -14.40 -11.46
CA GLY A 185 30.73 -13.61 -12.57
C GLY A 185 29.87 -13.64 -13.84
N ASN A 186 29.07 -14.69 -14.06
CA ASN A 186 28.15 -14.82 -15.20
C ASN A 186 26.69 -14.50 -14.83
N ALA A 187 26.33 -14.61 -13.56
CA ALA A 187 25.04 -14.24 -13.02
C ALA A 187 25.15 -13.82 -11.55
N SER A 188 24.11 -13.18 -11.06
CA SER A 188 23.95 -12.88 -9.64
C SER A 188 22.52 -13.10 -9.20
N THR A 189 22.36 -13.59 -7.97
CA THR A 189 21.08 -13.59 -7.28
C THR A 189 20.95 -12.26 -6.54
N CYS A 190 19.93 -11.49 -6.87
CA CYS A 190 19.75 -10.14 -6.35
C CYS A 190 18.39 -9.99 -5.70
N ALA A 191 18.35 -9.28 -4.58
CA ALA A 191 17.20 -9.24 -3.69
C ALA A 191 16.79 -7.83 -3.30
N LEU A 192 15.48 -7.63 -3.17
CA LEU A 192 14.87 -6.50 -2.46
C LEU A 192 14.39 -7.00 -1.10
N ARG A 193 14.73 -6.24 -0.06
CA ARG A 193 14.11 -6.42 1.25
C ARG A 193 12.66 -6.02 1.20
N VAL A 194 11.81 -6.89 1.72
CA VAL A 194 10.42 -6.58 2.01
C VAL A 194 10.37 -6.09 3.45
N THR A 195 10.28 -4.78 3.62
CA THR A 195 9.94 -4.20 4.92
C THR A 195 8.44 -4.22 5.09
N THR A 196 7.94 -4.34 6.32
CA THR A 196 6.55 -4.02 6.59
C THR A 196 6.29 -2.59 6.13
N ALA A 197 5.14 -2.34 5.51
CA ALA A 197 4.74 -0.96 5.29
C ALA A 197 4.74 -0.25 6.65
N ALA A 198 5.27 0.97 6.71
CA ALA A 198 5.07 1.78 7.91
C ALA A 198 3.56 1.87 8.13
N GLU A 199 3.09 1.39 9.29
CA GLU A 199 1.69 1.55 9.65
C GLU A 199 1.38 3.04 9.61
N THR A 200 0.55 3.48 8.65
CA THR A 200 0.02 4.84 8.68
C THR A 200 -0.92 4.90 9.86
N THR A 201 -0.43 5.38 10.99
CA THR A 201 -1.25 5.56 12.18
C THR A 201 -2.06 6.84 12.05
N ILE A 202 -3.33 6.78 12.45
CA ILE A 202 -4.18 7.96 12.61
C ILE A 202 -4.43 8.16 14.10
N SER A 203 -4.67 9.42 14.48
CA SER A 203 -5.01 9.78 15.86
C SER A 203 -6.41 10.35 15.93
N ASN A 204 -7.20 9.89 16.91
CA ASN A 204 -8.40 10.59 17.35
C ASN A 204 -7.97 11.69 18.32
N LEU A 205 -8.09 12.93 17.86
CA LEU A 205 -7.66 14.12 18.58
C LEU A 205 -8.68 14.62 19.61
N ILE A 206 -9.83 13.97 19.72
CA ILE A 206 -10.80 14.23 20.80
C ILE A 206 -10.37 13.43 22.04
N SER A 207 -10.17 14.12 23.16
CA SER A 207 -9.99 13.48 24.46
C SER A 207 -11.34 13.03 25.00
N ASN A 208 -11.38 11.81 25.57
CA ASN A 208 -12.62 11.20 26.09
C ASN A 208 -13.77 11.17 25.04
N PRO A 209 -13.55 10.58 23.85
CA PRO A 209 -14.48 10.66 22.72
C PRO A 209 -15.83 9.98 22.93
N SER A 210 -15.93 9.06 23.90
CA SER A 210 -17.15 8.34 24.30
C SER A 210 -17.75 8.82 25.62
N PHE A 211 -17.22 9.92 26.20
CA PHE A 211 -17.77 10.53 27.40
C PHE A 211 -17.83 9.61 28.63
N GLU A 212 -16.87 8.70 28.80
CA GLU A 212 -16.93 7.69 29.87
C GLU A 212 -16.61 8.27 31.26
N THR A 213 -15.87 9.38 31.33
CA THR A 213 -15.41 9.97 32.61
C THR A 213 -15.98 11.34 32.93
N SER A 214 -16.11 12.23 31.94
CA SER A 214 -16.53 13.63 32.14
C SER A 214 -16.96 14.30 30.84
N THR A 215 -17.38 15.56 30.92
CA THR A 215 -17.59 16.44 29.76
C THR A 215 -16.40 17.37 29.50
N SER A 216 -15.23 17.07 30.07
CA SER A 216 -14.04 17.91 29.96
C SER A 216 -13.62 18.10 28.50
N GLY A 217 -13.17 19.30 28.15
CA GLY A 217 -12.83 19.70 26.77
C GLY A 217 -14.01 20.23 25.94
N TRP A 218 -15.26 19.99 26.39
CA TRP A 218 -16.46 20.51 25.74
C TRP A 218 -17.00 21.76 26.42
N SER A 219 -17.65 22.63 25.65
CA SER A 219 -18.30 23.86 26.13
C SER A 219 -19.70 23.99 25.54
N THR A 220 -20.60 24.67 26.25
CA THR A 220 -21.94 24.99 25.74
C THR A 220 -21.89 26.19 24.81
N PHE A 221 -22.78 26.24 23.81
CA PHE A 221 -22.86 27.31 22.83
C PHE A 221 -24.32 27.73 22.60
N ASN A 222 -24.54 29.04 22.40
CA ASN A 222 -25.85 29.64 22.11
C ASN A 222 -26.98 29.19 23.06
N GLY A 223 -26.74 29.28 24.37
CA GLY A 223 -27.76 29.04 25.39
C GLY A 223 -28.14 27.56 25.62
N ALA A 224 -27.37 26.62 25.07
CA ALA A 224 -27.54 25.21 25.38
C ALA A 224 -27.07 24.86 26.79
N THR A 225 -27.51 23.70 27.27
CA THR A 225 -26.92 23.02 28.43
C THR A 225 -26.40 21.65 28.02
N MET A 226 -25.45 21.11 28.78
CA MET A 226 -24.89 19.78 28.56
C MET A 226 -24.73 19.02 29.87
N ALA A 227 -24.88 17.70 29.81
CA ALA A 227 -24.65 16.83 30.95
C ALA A 227 -24.21 15.44 30.48
N LEU A 228 -23.43 14.76 31.32
CA LEU A 228 -23.17 13.34 31.14
C LEU A 228 -24.48 12.55 31.30
N SER A 229 -24.69 11.51 30.50
CA SER A 229 -25.89 10.69 30.58
C SER A 229 -25.60 9.23 30.26
N ASN A 230 -26.29 8.33 30.97
CA ASN A 230 -26.26 6.88 30.72
C ASN A 230 -27.58 6.35 30.14
N THR A 231 -28.54 7.24 29.85
CA THR A 231 -29.89 6.88 29.39
C THR A 231 -29.93 6.54 27.90
N GLN A 232 -29.03 7.13 27.12
CA GLN A 232 -28.79 6.82 25.71
C GLN A 232 -27.29 6.78 25.53
N LYS A 233 -26.77 5.72 24.90
CA LYS A 233 -25.34 5.52 24.65
C LYS A 233 -25.14 4.71 23.38
N ALA A 234 -24.18 5.11 22.55
CA ALA A 234 -23.74 4.39 21.37
C ALA A 234 -22.54 3.49 21.69
N ASN A 235 -21.70 3.94 22.61
CA ASN A 235 -20.52 3.24 23.07
C ASN A 235 -20.55 3.09 24.59
N ARG A 236 -20.07 1.94 25.08
CA ARG A 236 -19.83 1.65 26.50
C ARG A 236 -20.95 2.12 27.44
N ASN A 237 -20.72 3.08 28.34
CA ASN A 237 -21.61 3.36 29.47
C ASN A 237 -22.29 4.73 29.46
N ASN A 238 -21.69 5.71 28.79
CA ASN A 238 -22.15 7.09 28.85
C ASN A 238 -22.22 7.72 27.46
N SER A 239 -22.84 8.89 27.40
CA SER A 239 -22.79 9.80 26.27
C SER A 239 -22.94 11.23 26.79
N LEU A 240 -22.77 12.22 25.90
CA LEU A 240 -23.10 13.60 26.22
C LEU A 240 -24.55 13.90 25.82
N LYS A 241 -25.39 14.25 26.79
CA LYS A 241 -26.72 14.81 26.55
C LYS A 241 -26.60 16.32 26.36
N VAL A 242 -27.18 16.83 25.28
CA VAL A 242 -27.23 18.25 24.95
C VAL A 242 -28.68 18.69 24.88
N VAL A 243 -29.02 19.77 25.59
CA VAL A 243 -30.33 20.41 25.50
C VAL A 243 -30.13 21.76 24.83
N PRO A 244 -30.47 21.91 23.54
CA PRO A 244 -30.36 23.17 22.84
C PRO A 244 -31.36 24.19 23.39
N SER A 245 -31.11 25.47 23.14
CA SER A 245 -32.06 26.55 23.45
C SER A 245 -33.33 26.42 22.60
N SER A 246 -34.48 26.74 23.18
CA SER A 246 -35.76 26.86 22.47
C SER A 246 -35.95 28.22 21.79
N SER A 247 -34.98 29.14 21.89
CA SER A 247 -35.05 30.48 21.32
C SER A 247 -33.87 30.86 20.42
N GLN A 248 -32.85 30.00 20.33
CA GLN A 248 -31.65 30.24 19.52
C GLN A 248 -31.45 29.10 18.52
N VAL A 249 -31.24 29.46 17.26
CA VAL A 249 -30.75 28.53 16.23
C VAL A 249 -29.28 28.21 16.45
N TYR A 250 -28.81 27.09 15.90
CA TYR A 250 -27.43 26.64 16.07
C TYR A 250 -27.00 26.60 17.56
N SER A 251 -27.88 26.08 18.41
CA SER A 251 -27.62 25.89 19.84
C SER A 251 -27.09 24.47 20.10
N GLY A 252 -26.06 24.33 20.92
CA GLY A 252 -25.46 23.03 21.20
C GLY A 252 -24.15 23.10 21.96
N VAL A 253 -23.19 22.27 21.55
CA VAL A 253 -21.88 22.19 22.22
C VAL A 253 -20.75 22.44 21.23
N SER A 254 -19.60 22.81 21.78
CA SER A 254 -18.37 23.02 21.05
C SER A 254 -17.18 22.32 21.69
N TYR A 255 -16.17 22.04 20.88
CA TYR A 255 -14.89 21.47 21.30
C TYR A 255 -13.77 22.32 20.68
N VAL A 256 -12.76 22.67 21.46
CA VAL A 256 -11.62 23.45 20.95
C VAL A 256 -10.90 22.61 19.90
N THR A 257 -10.75 23.14 18.68
CA THR A 257 -10.15 22.40 17.56
C THR A 257 -8.64 22.26 17.73
N PRO A 258 -8.10 21.06 18.03
CA PRO A 258 -6.65 20.84 18.06
C PRO A 258 -6.06 20.84 16.64
N GLY A 259 -4.74 20.76 16.53
CA GLY A 259 -4.04 20.58 15.25
C GLY A 259 -3.74 21.88 14.47
N SER A 260 -3.14 21.72 13.30
CA SER A 260 -2.54 22.81 12.51
C SER A 260 -3.50 23.38 11.46
N ILE A 261 -3.46 24.70 11.26
CA ILE A 261 -4.16 25.36 10.14
C ILE A 261 -3.54 24.90 8.81
N GLY A 262 -4.36 24.69 7.79
CA GLY A 262 -3.95 24.23 6.45
C GLY A 262 -4.04 22.73 6.23
N SER A 263 -4.14 21.92 7.30
CA SER A 263 -4.33 20.47 7.19
C SER A 263 -5.79 20.09 6.93
N SER A 264 -5.98 18.93 6.28
CA SER A 264 -7.31 18.33 6.09
C SER A 264 -7.71 17.54 7.33
N TYR A 265 -8.94 17.73 7.78
CA TYR A 265 -9.52 17.02 8.91
C TYR A 265 -10.87 16.41 8.56
N THR A 266 -11.18 15.32 9.26
CA THR A 266 -12.49 14.71 9.32
C THR A 266 -13.00 14.72 10.76
N PHE A 267 -14.16 15.32 10.98
CA PHE A 267 -14.86 15.36 12.27
C PHE A 267 -16.14 14.56 12.19
N SER A 268 -16.34 13.60 13.10
CA SER A 268 -17.50 12.72 13.11
C SER A 268 -18.05 12.50 14.51
N ALA A 269 -19.32 12.11 14.57
CA ALA A 269 -20.01 11.74 15.80
C ALA A 269 -21.16 10.78 15.51
N TYR A 270 -21.48 9.92 16.47
CA TYR A 270 -22.79 9.29 16.53
C TYR A 270 -23.75 10.23 17.25
N VAL A 271 -24.95 10.42 16.69
CA VAL A 271 -25.96 11.30 17.26
C VAL A 271 -27.33 10.62 17.32
N TYR A 272 -28.05 10.84 18.42
CA TYR A 272 -29.39 10.31 18.67
C TYR A 272 -30.33 11.41 19.16
N SER A 273 -31.59 11.37 18.77
CA SER A 273 -32.64 12.23 19.34
C SER A 273 -33.97 11.47 19.41
N GLN A 274 -34.66 11.52 20.55
CA GLN A 274 -35.95 10.83 20.68
C GLN A 274 -36.99 11.35 19.68
N SER A 275 -37.03 12.68 19.50
CA SER A 275 -37.88 13.35 18.51
C SER A 275 -37.02 13.76 17.32
N PRO A 276 -37.49 13.57 16.07
CA PRO A 276 -36.71 13.94 14.90
C PRO A 276 -36.31 15.43 14.89
N GLN A 277 -35.04 15.70 14.62
CA GLN A 277 -34.52 17.07 14.49
C GLN A 277 -33.26 17.11 13.61
N ALA A 278 -32.91 18.30 13.12
CA ALA A 278 -31.75 18.50 12.27
C ALA A 278 -30.51 18.88 13.11
N ILE A 279 -29.45 18.08 13.03
CA ILE A 279 -28.17 18.32 13.72
C ILE A 279 -27.09 18.71 12.71
N ASN A 280 -26.33 19.74 13.06
CA ASN A 280 -25.23 20.30 12.29
C ASN A 280 -23.88 20.05 12.99
N LEU A 281 -22.92 19.50 12.24
CA LEU A 281 -21.50 19.52 12.58
C LEU A 281 -20.83 20.68 11.83
N ALA A 282 -20.02 21.50 12.49
CA ALA A 282 -19.37 22.64 11.83
C ALA A 282 -18.03 23.05 12.47
N ALA A 283 -17.19 23.68 11.66
CA ALA A 283 -16.11 24.57 12.06
C ALA A 283 -15.95 25.65 10.97
N ASP A 284 -15.32 26.78 11.28
CA ASP A 284 -15.17 27.98 10.42
C ASP A 284 -14.69 27.71 8.98
N ALA A 285 -14.12 26.54 8.69
CA ALA A 285 -13.94 26.04 7.32
C ALA A 285 -14.06 24.52 7.10
N LEU A 286 -14.55 23.76 8.08
CA LEU A 286 -15.10 22.42 7.82
C LEU A 286 -16.53 22.63 7.33
N ALA A 287 -16.65 23.03 6.06
CA ALA A 287 -17.91 23.47 5.48
C ALA A 287 -18.86 22.29 5.21
N VAL A 288 -19.71 21.96 6.20
CA VAL A 288 -21.04 21.41 5.92
C VAL A 288 -22.07 22.16 6.76
N ASN A 289 -22.70 23.17 6.15
CA ASN A 289 -23.96 23.76 6.61
C ASN A 289 -25.17 22.81 6.40
N THR A 290 -24.94 21.59 5.92
CA THR A 290 -26.00 20.59 5.75
C THR A 290 -26.22 19.88 7.07
N ALA A 291 -27.25 20.30 7.79
CA ALA A 291 -27.72 19.54 8.93
C ALA A 291 -28.27 18.18 8.46
N LYS A 292 -27.97 17.13 9.23
CA LYS A 292 -28.57 15.81 9.04
C LYS A 292 -29.80 15.69 9.92
N THR A 293 -30.93 15.29 9.34
CA THR A 293 -32.10 14.90 10.14
C THR A 293 -31.80 13.57 10.81
N ILE A 294 -31.87 13.55 12.13
CA ILE A 294 -31.72 12.36 12.97
C ILE A 294 -33.04 12.05 13.67
N GLY A 295 -33.15 10.87 14.29
CA GLY A 295 -34.33 10.43 15.02
C GLY A 295 -33.97 9.39 16.08
N PRO A 296 -34.91 8.50 16.45
CA PRO A 296 -34.74 7.55 17.55
C PRO A 296 -33.86 6.35 17.16
N SER A 297 -32.71 6.62 16.53
CA SER A 297 -31.67 5.67 16.17
C SER A 297 -30.34 6.40 16.08
N TRP A 298 -29.28 5.79 16.64
CA TRP A 298 -27.93 6.34 16.57
C TRP A 298 -27.50 6.45 15.11
N THR A 299 -27.23 7.68 14.68
CA THR A 299 -26.88 8.01 13.30
C THR A 299 -25.45 8.52 13.26
N TYR A 300 -24.61 7.85 12.46
CA TYR A 300 -23.26 8.32 12.19
C TYR A 300 -23.31 9.52 11.23
N ILE A 301 -22.70 10.64 11.64
CA ILE A 301 -22.57 11.84 10.82
C ILE A 301 -21.12 12.34 10.85
N TYR A 302 -20.67 12.92 9.74
CA TYR A 302 -19.31 13.43 9.62
C TYR A 302 -19.23 14.62 8.67
N VAL A 303 -18.14 15.38 8.80
CA VAL A 303 -17.73 16.46 7.90
C VAL A 303 -16.24 16.37 7.64
N THR A 304 -15.83 16.67 6.41
CA THR A 304 -14.43 16.75 5.99
C THR A 304 -14.11 18.14 5.47
N GLY A 305 -12.90 18.63 5.67
CA GLY A 305 -12.48 19.92 5.10
C GLY A 305 -11.09 20.34 5.55
N ILE A 306 -10.69 21.55 5.17
CA ILE A 306 -9.39 22.13 5.53
C ILE A 306 -9.60 23.07 6.71
N LYS A 307 -8.78 22.94 7.76
CA LYS A 307 -8.81 23.88 8.90
C LYS A 307 -8.27 25.24 8.46
N GLN A 308 -9.11 26.29 8.44
CA GLN A 308 -8.70 27.65 8.08
C GLN A 308 -8.45 28.57 9.29
N SER A 309 -8.99 28.24 10.46
CA SER A 309 -8.82 29.02 11.68
C SER A 309 -8.85 28.14 12.93
N ASN A 310 -8.64 28.74 14.10
CA ASN A 310 -8.75 28.06 15.40
C ASN A 310 -10.18 28.11 15.99
N ALA A 311 -11.19 28.38 15.16
CA ALA A 311 -12.57 28.30 15.61
C ALA A 311 -12.90 26.90 16.15
N PRO A 312 -13.73 26.78 17.21
CA PRO A 312 -14.17 25.49 17.73
C PRO A 312 -14.89 24.63 16.70
N LEU A 313 -14.85 23.31 16.93
CA LEU A 313 -15.79 22.37 16.35
C LEU A 313 -17.13 22.50 17.07
N TYR A 314 -18.22 22.29 16.36
CA TYR A 314 -19.56 22.41 16.90
C TYR A 314 -20.41 21.19 16.58
N VAL A 315 -21.27 20.79 17.54
CA VAL A 315 -22.40 19.88 17.32
C VAL A 315 -23.67 20.58 17.83
N ARG A 316 -24.57 20.95 16.92
CA ARG A 316 -25.66 21.90 17.20
C ARG A 316 -26.98 21.46 16.59
N ALA A 317 -28.08 21.74 17.28
CA ALA A 317 -29.39 21.75 16.64
C ALA A 317 -29.46 22.92 15.64
N ARG A 318 -29.86 22.65 14.41
CA ARG A 318 -30.00 23.69 13.38
C ARG A 318 -31.05 24.72 13.78
N ASP A 319 -32.21 24.22 14.21
CA ASP A 319 -33.38 25.03 14.53
C ASP A 319 -33.51 25.23 16.06
N ALA A 320 -34.24 26.26 16.48
CA ALA A 320 -34.50 26.54 17.91
C ALA A 320 -35.56 25.58 18.46
N THR A 321 -35.16 24.35 18.79
CA THR A 321 -36.11 23.27 19.12
C THR A 321 -36.36 23.08 20.62
N GLY A 322 -35.35 23.33 21.47
CA GLY A 322 -35.39 22.89 22.86
C GLY A 322 -35.33 21.36 23.05
N VAL A 323 -35.26 20.59 21.96
CA VAL A 323 -35.36 19.12 21.97
C VAL A 323 -33.99 18.52 22.31
N PRO A 324 -33.86 17.74 23.39
CA PRO A 324 -32.59 17.12 23.73
C PRO A 324 -32.10 16.14 22.67
N PHE A 325 -30.80 16.16 22.39
CA PHE A 325 -30.10 15.14 21.61
C PHE A 325 -28.88 14.62 22.38
N PHE A 326 -28.34 13.48 21.93
CA PHE A 326 -27.20 12.83 22.55
C PHE A 326 -26.09 12.67 21.50
N ILE A 327 -24.85 12.94 21.90
CA ILE A 327 -23.66 12.68 21.09
C ILE A 327 -22.77 11.67 21.80
N ASP A 328 -22.13 10.81 21.01
CA ASP A 328 -21.23 9.77 21.48
C ASP A 328 -20.26 9.39 20.36
N ALA A 329 -19.23 8.61 20.69
CA ALA A 329 -18.30 8.02 19.74
C ALA A 329 -17.74 9.08 18.76
N VAL A 330 -17.26 10.18 19.31
CA VAL A 330 -16.82 11.37 18.57
C VAL A 330 -15.38 11.19 18.10
N MET A 331 -15.08 11.57 16.85
CA MET A 331 -13.74 11.44 16.30
C MET A 331 -13.32 12.70 15.57
N LEU A 332 -12.08 13.12 15.78
CA LEU A 332 -11.41 14.11 14.94
C LEU A 332 -10.08 13.54 14.47
N THR A 333 -9.91 13.39 13.15
CA THR A 333 -8.68 12.87 12.56
C THR A 333 -8.13 13.85 11.53
N GLU A 334 -6.80 13.95 11.43
CA GLU A 334 -6.11 14.72 10.39
C GLU A 334 -6.06 13.93 9.08
N THR A 335 -7.23 13.65 8.52
CA THR A 335 -7.42 12.88 7.29
C THR A 335 -8.50 13.51 6.42
N ALA A 336 -8.47 13.21 5.12
CA ALA A 336 -9.48 13.66 4.16
C ALA A 336 -10.70 12.72 4.04
N THR A 337 -10.71 11.61 4.79
CA THR A 337 -11.72 10.54 4.68
C THR A 337 -12.24 10.14 6.06
N ALA A 338 -13.54 9.88 6.16
CA ALA A 338 -14.13 9.40 7.40
C ALA A 338 -13.83 7.92 7.63
N SER A 339 -13.42 7.59 8.86
CA SER A 339 -13.26 6.23 9.35
C SER A 339 -14.42 5.85 10.27
N SER A 340 -14.55 4.56 10.61
CA SER A 340 -15.39 4.16 11.73
C SER A 340 -14.87 4.74 13.05
N TYR A 341 -15.76 4.84 14.04
CA TYR A 341 -15.34 5.25 15.38
C TYR A 341 -14.29 4.28 15.94
N ALA A 342 -13.24 4.85 16.53
CA ALA A 342 -12.27 4.13 17.32
C ALA A 342 -11.70 5.03 18.44
N ASP A 343 -11.35 4.39 19.55
CA ASP A 343 -10.70 4.97 20.71
C ASP A 343 -9.65 4.00 21.30
N GLY A 344 -8.99 4.36 22.40
CA GLY A 344 -7.95 3.51 22.99
C GLY A 344 -8.43 2.16 23.57
N ASN A 345 -9.73 1.89 23.57
CA ASN A 345 -10.31 0.59 23.93
C ASN A 345 -10.67 -0.26 22.69
N THR A 346 -10.60 0.32 21.49
CA THR A 346 -10.88 -0.37 20.24
C THR A 346 -9.71 -1.29 19.87
N PRO A 347 -9.93 -2.51 19.35
CA PRO A 347 -8.83 -3.39 18.94
C PRO A 347 -7.87 -2.71 17.96
N GLY A 348 -6.57 -2.73 18.27
CA GLY A 348 -5.52 -2.09 17.48
C GLY A 348 -5.29 -0.61 17.81
N TRP A 349 -6.12 0.00 18.65
CA TRP A 349 -5.94 1.37 19.13
C TRP A 349 -5.42 1.40 20.57
N LYS A 350 -4.77 2.50 20.93
CA LYS A 350 -4.26 2.75 22.28
C LYS A 350 -4.51 4.19 22.71
N TRP A 351 -4.70 4.40 24.02
CA TRP A 351 -4.70 5.73 24.60
C TRP A 351 -3.28 6.33 24.59
N ASN A 352 -3.18 7.62 24.28
CA ASN A 352 -1.92 8.37 24.30
C ASN A 352 -1.55 8.92 25.69
N GLY A 353 -2.42 8.69 26.67
CA GLY A 353 -2.27 9.11 28.05
C GLY A 353 -3.26 8.35 28.94
N THR A 354 -3.90 9.06 29.87
CA THR A 354 -4.89 8.47 30.77
C THR A 354 -6.07 7.89 29.97
N PRO A 355 -6.44 6.61 30.18
CA PRO A 355 -7.63 6.01 29.57
C PRO A 355 -8.87 6.86 29.80
N ASP A 356 -9.71 6.99 28.76
CA ASP A 356 -10.94 7.79 28.79
C ASP A 356 -10.72 9.27 29.18
N GLY A 357 -9.51 9.79 29.02
CA GLY A 357 -9.13 11.18 29.34
C GLY A 357 -8.08 11.81 28.42
N SER A 358 -7.61 11.07 27.41
CA SER A 358 -6.61 11.52 26.45
C SER A 358 -7.06 11.26 25.01
N THR A 359 -6.26 11.73 24.05
CA THR A 359 -6.34 11.28 22.65
C THR A 359 -5.98 9.79 22.54
N SER A 360 -6.26 9.20 21.38
CA SER A 360 -5.90 7.82 21.07
C SER A 360 -5.34 7.69 19.65
N THR A 361 -4.56 6.65 19.40
CA THR A 361 -3.90 6.39 18.12
C THR A 361 -4.02 4.92 17.77
N GLY A 362 -4.24 4.63 16.49
CA GLY A 362 -4.32 3.27 15.96
C GLY A 362 -4.05 3.24 14.46
N PRO A 363 -4.21 2.08 13.82
CA PRO A 363 -4.04 1.94 12.38
C PRO A 363 -5.07 2.79 11.63
N ALA A 364 -4.68 3.35 10.47
CA ALA A 364 -5.63 3.90 9.52
C ALA A 364 -6.68 2.83 9.15
N GLN A 365 -7.96 3.23 9.18
CA GLN A 365 -9.10 2.35 8.92
C GLN A 365 -9.72 2.61 7.55
#